data_AF-A0A359KDP4-F1
#
_entry.id   AF-A0A359KDP4-F1
#
_cell.length_a   1.000
_cell.length_b   1.000
_cell.length_c   1.000
_cell.angle_alpha   90.00
_cell.angle_beta   90.00
_cell.angle_gamma   90.00
#
_symmetry.space_group_name_H-M   'P 1'
#
loop_
_entity.id
_entity.type
_entity.pdbx_description
1 polymer ?
#
loop_
_entity_poly.entity_id
_entity_poly.type
_entity_poly.pdbx_seq_one_letter_code
_entity_poly.pdbx_strand_id
1 'polypeptide(L)' 'MAWIFLLLAGLFEIVWAFLMKASEGFTKPWPTIGTIGFMIISFGLLSISMKTLPLGTAYVIWTGIGA' A
#
# COMPACT_ATOMS: atom_id res chain seq x y z
N MET A 1 9.90 -1.76 -15.17
CA MET A 1 8.78 -2.43 -14.47
C MET A 1 8.64 -2.01 -13.00
N ALA A 2 9.73 -1.81 -12.25
CA ALA A 2 9.68 -1.38 -10.84
C ALA A 2 8.77 -0.16 -10.58
N TRP A 3 8.77 0.83 -11.47
CA TRP A 3 7.89 2.00 -11.41
C TRP A 3 6.38 1.68 -11.47
N ILE A 4 5.99 0.67 -12.24
CA ILE A 4 4.58 0.23 -12.32
C ILE A 4 4.19 -0.44 -11.01
N PHE A 5 5.07 -1.28 -10.46
CA PHE A 5 4.84 -1.89 -9.13
C PHE A 5 4.77 -0.83 -8.03
N LEU A 6 5.58 0.23 -8.12
CA LEU A 6 5.54 1.34 -7.18
C LEU A 6 4.23 2.12 -7.24
N LEU A 7 3.74 2.43 -8.45
CA LEU A 7 2.43 3.08 -8.65
C LEU A 7 1.29 2.20 -8.14
N LEU A 8 1.31 0.90 -8.43
CA LEU A 8 0.34 -0.05 -7.91
C LEU A 8 0.41 -0.15 -6.38
N ALA A 9 1.62 -0.16 -5.79
CA ALA A 9 1.80 -0.16 -4.35
C ALA A 9 1.14 1.06 -3.70
N GLY A 10 1.33 2.26 -4.27
CA GLY A 10 0.67 3.47 -3.77
C GLY A 10 -0.86 3.44 -3.93
N LEU A 11 -1.38 2.89 -5.03
CA LEU A 11 -2.83 2.70 -5.20
C LEU A 11 -3.41 1.76 -4.15
N PHE A 12 -2.76 0.63 -3.89
CA PHE A 12 -3.18 -0.28 -2.82
C PHE A 12 -3.06 0.35 -1.44
N GLU A 13 -2.10 1.26 -1.25
CA GLU A 13 -1.96 2.04 -0.02
C GLU A 13 -3.23 2.83 0.31
N ILE A 14 -3.72 3.59 -0.68
CA ILE A 14 -4.95 4.37 -0.55
C ILE A 14 -6.14 3.47 -0.21
N VAL A 15 -6.23 2.30 -0.86
CA VAL A 15 -7.34 1.36 -0.66
C VAL A 15 -7.34 0.79 0.75
N TRP A 16 -6.19 0.34 1.27
CA TRP A 16 -6.14 -0.19 2.63
C TRP A 16 -6.29 0.90 3.69
N ALA A 17 -5.81 2.13 3.44
CA ALA A 17 -6.05 3.26 4.33
C ALA A 17 -7.54 3.63 4.41
N PHE A 18 -8.26 3.59 3.29
CA PHE A 18 -9.71 3.76 3.24
C PHE A 18 -10.45 2.65 4.00
N LEU A 19 -10.06 1.38 3.78
CA LEU A 19 -10.65 0.24 4.48
C LEU A 19 -10.37 0.25 5.98
N MET A 20 -9.18 0.72 6.39
CA MET A 20 -8.83 0.89 7.79
C MET A 20 -9.76 1.91 8.44
N LYS A 21 -10.04 3.04 7.77
CA LYS A 21 -11.01 4.03 8.25
C LYS A 21 -12.44 3.47 8.29
N ALA A 22 -12.82 2.66 7.29
CA ALA A 22 -14.11 1.99 7.23
C ALA A 22 -14.27 0.86 8.26
N SER A 23 -13.17 0.33 8.80
CA SER A 23 -13.18 -0.75 9.79
C SER A 23 -13.66 -0.30 11.18
N GLU A 24 -13.82 1.01 11.41
CA GLU A 24 -14.18 1.60 12.70
C GLU A 24 -13.30 1.06 13.85
N GLY A 25 -11.98 1.14 13.68
CA GLY A 25 -11.04 0.63 14.67
C GLY A 25 -10.96 -0.90 14.71
N PHE A 26 -11.06 -1.55 13.55
CA PHE A 26 -11.06 -3.01 13.38
C PHE A 26 -12.29 -3.75 13.93
N THR A 27 -13.36 -3.02 14.26
CA THR A 27 -14.62 -3.59 14.77
C THR A 27 -15.41 -4.35 13.70
N LYS A 28 -15.29 -3.94 12.43
CA LYS A 28 -15.95 -4.61 11.30
C LYS A 28 -15.01 -5.63 10.64
N PRO A 29 -15.35 -6.94 10.62
CA PRO A 29 -14.46 -7.98 10.11
C PRO A 29 -14.22 -7.89 8.59
N TRP A 30 -15.22 -7.46 7.81
CA TRP A 30 -15.07 -7.37 6.36
C TRP A 30 -14.02 -6.32 5.91
N PRO A 31 -14.13 -5.05 6.35
CA PRO A 31 -13.11 -4.04 6.05
C PRO A 31 -11.74 -4.38 6.64
N THR A 32 -11.69 -5.06 7.80
CA THR A 32 -10.43 -5.50 8.43
C THR A 32 -9.68 -6.49 7.55
N ILE A 33 -10.35 -7.53 7.03
CA ILE A 33 -9.72 -8.51 6.13
C ILE A 33 -9.22 -7.82 4.85
N GLY A 34 -10.03 -6.92 4.30
CA GLY A 34 -9.63 -6.10 3.15
C GLY A 34 -8.37 -5.27 3.43
N THR A 35 -8.34 -4.59 4.59
CA THR A 35 -7.19 -3.79 5.03
C THR A 35 -5.92 -4.62 5.07
N ILE A 36 -5.95 -5.78 5.74
CA ILE A 36 -4.78 -6.67 5.87
C ILE A 36 -4.35 -7.19 4.49
N GLY A 37 -5.30 -7.63 3.66
CA GLY A 37 -5.01 -8.14 2.32
C GLY A 37 -4.32 -7.11 1.43
N PHE A 38 -4.89 -5.90 1.34
CA PHE A 38 -4.33 -4.82 0.53
C PHE A 38 -3.03 -4.25 1.12
N MET A 39 -2.89 -4.25 2.45
CA MET A 39 -1.63 -3.89 3.10
C MET A 39 -0.49 -4.83 2.69
N ILE A 40 -0.72 -6.15 2.74
CA ILE A 40 0.28 -7.16 2.33
C ILE A 40 0.64 -6.98 0.85
N ILE A 41 -0.36 -6.75 -0.01
CA ILE A 41 -0.14 -6.53 -1.45
C ILE A 41 0.69 -5.26 -1.68
N SER A 42 0.32 -4.14 -1.03
CA SER A 42 1.03 -2.86 -1.11
C SER A 42 2.50 -3.00 -0.72
N PHE A 43 2.76 -3.56 0.47
CA PHE A 43 4.14 -3.76 0.95
C PHE A 43 4.92 -4.76 0.11
N GLY A 44 4.27 -5.81 -0.41
CA GLY A 44 4.89 -6.78 -1.31
C GLY A 44 5.35 -6.12 -2.62
N LEU A 45 4.50 -5.30 -3.23
CA LEU A 45 4.82 -4.55 -4.45
C LEU A 45 5.91 -3.49 -4.20
N LEU A 46 5.86 -2.80 -3.07
CA LEU A 46 6.90 -1.86 -2.65
C LEU A 46 8.24 -2.58 -2.52
N SER A 47 8.29 -3.72 -1.83
CA SER A 47 9.49 -4.55 -1.67
C SER A 47 10.07 -4.98 -3.02
N ILE A 48 9.23 -5.38 -3.97
CA ILE A 48 9.65 -5.73 -5.32
C ILE A 48 10.21 -4.51 -6.06
N SER A 49 9.57 -3.35 -5.95
CA SER A 49 10.04 -2.12 -6.60
C SER A 49 11.41 -1.67 -6.06
N MET A 50 11.65 -1.86 -4.76
CA MET A 50 12.90 -1.52 -4.07
C MET A 50 14.07 -2.43 -4.42
N LYS A 51 13.84 -3.59 -5.05
CA LYS A 51 14.95 -4.40 -5.59
C LYS A 51 15.67 -3.70 -6.74
N THR A 52 15.01 -2.74 -7.39
CA THR A 52 15.56 -2.01 -8.55
C THR A 52 15.69 -0.52 -8.27
N LEU A 53 14.78 0.05 -7.48
CA LEU A 53 14.76 1.48 -7.15
C LEU A 53 15.45 1.74 -5.80
N PRO A 54 16.17 2.88 -5.67
CA PRO A 54 16.67 3.32 -4.38
C PRO A 54 15.53 3.48 -3.37
N LEU A 55 15.73 2.98 -2.15
CA LEU A 55 14.75 3.05 -1.06
C LEU A 55 14.19 4.47 -0.88
N GLY A 56 15.06 5.49 -0.88
CA GLY A 56 14.63 6.88 -0.69
C GLY A 56 13.64 7.36 -1.76
N THR A 57 13.90 7.05 -3.03
CA THR A 57 13.01 7.42 -4.14
C THR A 57 11.70 6.63 -4.10
N ALA A 58 11.79 5.32 -3.87
CA ALA A 58 10.62 4.46 -3.78
C ALA A 58 9.70 4.90 -2.62
N TYR A 59 10.26 5.14 -1.45
CA TYR A 59 9.49 5.50 -0.26
C TYR A 59 8.81 6.87 -0.41
N VAL A 60 9.53 7.89 -0.88
CA VAL A 60 8.97 9.25 -1.09
C VAL A 60 7.78 9.22 -2.05
N ILE A 61 7.90 8.46 -3.14
CA ILE A 61 6.82 8.36 -4.14
C ILE A 61 5.66 7.52 -3.62
N TRP A 62 5.93 6.41 -2.94
CA TRP A 62 4.91 5.58 -2.34
C TRP A 62 4.06 6.39 -1.34
N THR A 63 4.71 7.00 -0.34
CA THR A 63 4.00 7.86 0.63
C THR A 63 3.39 9.11 -0.01
N GLY A 64 4.00 9.63 -1.08
CA GLY A 64 3.48 10.80 -1.80
C GLY A 64 2.22 10.51 -2.62
N ILE A 65 1.98 9.25 -2.99
CA ILE A 65 0.73 8.83 -3.65
C ILE A 65 -0.37 8.62 -2.60
N GLY A 66 -0.04 8.11 -1.42
CA GLY A 66 -0.98 7.83 -0.33
C GLY A 66 -1.35 9.03 0.56
N ALA A 67 -0.58 10.13 0.52
CA ALA A 67 -0.80 11.37 1.29
C ALA A 67 -1.89 12.26 0.67
#